data_AF-D4C9S6-F1
#
_entry.id   AF-D4C9S6-F1
#
_cell.length_a   1.000
_cell.length_b   1.000
_cell.length_c   1.000
_cell.angle_alpha   90.00
_cell.angle_beta   90.00
_cell.angle_gamma   90.00
#
_symmetry.space_group_name_H-M   'P 1'
#
loop_
_entity.id
_entity.type
_entity.pdbx_description
1 polymer ?
#
loop_
_entity_poly.entity_id
_entity_poly.type
_entity_poly.pdbx_seq_one_letter_code
_entity_poly.pdbx_strand_id
1 'polypeptide(L)'
;MTGVVSQIQPSAVSGSGTEAQTEQDCRLSLTLQTYYQGTVLFTFTGDTYVLDNETIRPGDQLTVFYDRDAPVLLIYPPTYQAVLLAKSSGRQFYLGQFNDNFVSTDNALQLTVDPNTPVLLPNGQVFSGNISGKTVLAEYQASTRSIPAQTTPDRLIVFC
;
A
#
# COMPACT_ATOMS: atom_id res chain seq x y z
N MET A 1 -3.35 -6.23 0.82
CA MET A 1 -4.32 -6.78 1.79
C MET A 1 -5.04 -5.64 2.48
N THR A 2 -6.31 -5.82 2.83
CA THR A 2 -7.10 -4.79 3.53
C THR A 2 -7.70 -5.38 4.80
N GLY A 3 -7.72 -4.60 5.87
CA GLY A 3 -8.20 -5.03 7.18
C GLY A 3 -8.25 -3.90 8.20
N VAL A 4 -8.45 -4.29 9.46
CA VAL A 4 -8.44 -3.37 10.61
C VAL A 4 -7.16 -3.58 11.42
N VAL A 5 -6.50 -2.49 11.79
CA VAL A 5 -5.30 -2.53 12.63
C VAL A 5 -5.70 -2.94 14.04
N SER A 6 -5.24 -4.10 14.52
CA SER A 6 -5.47 -4.51 15.91
C SER A 6 -4.38 -4.02 16.85
N GLN A 7 -3.14 -3.93 16.37
CA GLN A 7 -1.99 -3.51 17.17
C GLN A 7 -0.90 -2.92 16.28
N ILE A 8 -0.17 -1.95 16.83
CA ILE A 8 1.05 -1.38 16.25
C ILE A 8 2.05 -1.18 17.39
N GLN A 9 3.29 -1.64 17.21
CA GLN A 9 4.32 -1.56 18.24
C GLN A 9 5.72 -1.54 17.64
N PRO A 10 6.73 -0.99 18.34
CA PRO A 10 8.13 -1.18 17.98
C PRO A 10 8.47 -2.66 17.84
N SER A 11 9.21 -3.00 16.78
CA SER A 11 9.70 -4.37 16.60
C SER A 11 10.79 -4.65 17.64
N ALA A 12 10.47 -5.42 18.68
CA ALA A 12 11.46 -5.80 19.69
C ALA A 12 12.32 -6.98 19.19
N VAL A 13 13.64 -6.79 19.11
CA VAL A 13 14.59 -7.90 18.99
C VAL A 13 15.59 -7.82 20.16
N SER A 14 15.72 -8.93 20.89
CA SER A 14 16.66 -9.06 22.00
C SER A 14 18.09 -9.19 21.48
N GLY A 15 18.78 -8.07 21.23
CA GLY A 15 20.18 -8.04 20.81
C GLY A 15 20.93 -6.85 21.42
N SER A 16 21.99 -7.12 22.18
CA SER A 16 22.81 -6.13 22.86
C SER A 16 23.98 -5.67 21.97
N GLY A 17 23.76 -4.69 21.11
CA GLY A 17 24.80 -4.02 20.32
C GLY A 17 24.32 -2.68 19.78
N THR A 18 25.13 -1.62 19.89
CA THR A 18 24.74 -0.22 19.62
C THR A 18 24.35 0.08 18.18
N GLU A 19 24.91 -0.62 17.19
CA GLU A 19 24.57 -0.45 15.76
C GLU A 19 23.28 -1.19 15.38
N ALA A 20 23.06 -2.37 15.97
CA ALA A 20 21.83 -3.16 15.77
C ALA A 20 20.61 -2.51 16.44
N GLN A 21 20.81 -1.63 17.42
CA GLN A 21 19.73 -0.88 18.07
C GLN A 21 19.22 0.27 17.18
N THR A 22 20.07 0.92 16.39
CA THR A 22 19.68 2.09 15.58
C THR A 22 18.75 1.72 14.42
N GLU A 23 18.95 0.57 13.79
CA GLU A 23 18.01 0.04 12.77
C GLU A 23 16.68 -0.44 13.38
N GLN A 24 16.66 -0.82 14.66
CA GLN A 24 15.48 -1.33 15.34
C GLN A 24 14.51 -0.22 15.75
N ASP A 25 15.03 0.95 16.12
CA ASP A 25 14.21 2.13 16.46
C ASP A 25 13.38 2.62 15.26
N CYS A 26 13.81 2.30 14.04
CA CYS A 26 13.10 2.62 12.80
C CYS A 26 12.24 1.47 12.26
N ARG A 27 12.01 0.41 13.05
CA ARG A 27 11.15 -0.74 12.68
C ARG A 27 9.92 -0.83 13.56
N LEU A 28 8.78 -0.91 12.89
CA LEU A 28 7.49 -1.13 13.53
C LEU A 28 6.87 -2.43 13.03
N SER A 29 6.22 -3.13 13.94
CA SER A 29 5.37 -4.29 13.66
C SER A 29 3.90 -3.88 13.79
N LEU A 30 3.09 -4.28 12.81
CA LEU A 30 1.66 -4.05 12.77
C LEU A 30 0.91 -5.37 12.61
N THR A 31 -0.06 -5.59 13.49
CA THR A 31 -0.98 -6.72 13.39
C THR A 31 -2.25 -6.24 12.69
N LEU A 32 -2.53 -6.83 11.52
CA LEU A 32 -3.69 -6.53 10.71
C LEU A 32 -4.69 -7.69 10.76
N GLN A 33 -5.91 -7.40 11.16
CA GLN A 33 -7.03 -8.32 11.02
C GLN A 33 -7.63 -8.14 9.63
N THR A 34 -7.21 -8.98 8.69
CA THR A 34 -7.67 -8.88 7.29
C THR A 34 -9.11 -9.36 7.15
N TYR A 35 -9.82 -8.82 6.15
CA TYR A 35 -11.21 -9.23 5.89
C TYR A 35 -11.35 -10.63 5.28
N TYR A 36 -10.27 -11.21 4.73
CA TYR A 36 -10.34 -12.46 3.96
C TYR A 36 -9.37 -13.56 4.42
N GLN A 37 -8.26 -13.23 5.06
CA GLN A 37 -7.15 -14.15 5.33
C GLN A 37 -6.83 -14.31 6.84
N GLY A 38 -7.64 -13.70 7.72
CA GLY A 38 -7.40 -13.71 9.16
C GLY A 38 -6.29 -12.75 9.59
N THR A 39 -5.60 -13.09 10.68
CA THR A 39 -4.55 -12.24 11.26
C THR A 39 -3.25 -12.35 10.47
N VAL A 40 -2.69 -11.19 10.09
CA VAL A 40 -1.41 -11.08 9.38
C VAL A 40 -0.53 -10.08 10.11
N LEU A 41 0.77 -10.38 10.21
CA LEU A 41 1.76 -9.46 10.76
C LEU A 41 2.49 -8.75 9.62
N PHE A 42 2.64 -7.43 9.73
CA PHE A 42 3.42 -6.62 8.81
C PHE A 42 4.59 -5.98 9.55
N THR A 43 5.76 -5.97 8.93
CA THR A 43 6.89 -5.16 9.37
C THR A 43 7.11 -4.02 8.38
N PHE A 44 7.43 -2.84 8.88
CA PHE A 44 7.71 -1.66 8.05
C PHE A 44 8.84 -0.84 8.66
N THR A 45 9.58 -0.17 7.77
CA THR A 45 10.78 0.63 8.08
C THR A 45 10.54 2.09 7.68
N GLY A 46 11.54 2.94 7.87
CA GLY A 46 11.52 4.33 7.37
C GLY A 46 11.32 4.45 5.85
N ASP A 47 11.64 3.40 5.08
CA ASP A 47 11.48 3.37 3.62
C ASP A 47 10.07 2.99 3.16
N THR A 48 9.22 2.47 4.07
CA THR A 48 7.85 2.11 3.72
C THR A 48 7.04 3.37 3.44
N TYR A 49 6.46 3.48 2.25
CA TYR A 49 5.66 4.64 1.89
C TYR A 49 4.33 4.62 2.62
N VAL A 50 4.05 5.67 3.40
CA VAL A 50 2.75 5.87 4.06
C VAL A 50 2.01 6.97 3.32
N LEU A 51 0.85 6.63 2.78
CA LEU A 51 0.01 7.57 2.06
C LEU A 51 -0.33 8.77 2.95
N ASP A 52 -0.13 9.97 2.42
CA ASP A 52 -0.33 11.26 3.11
C ASP A 52 0.46 11.45 4.41
N ASN A 53 1.48 10.60 4.66
CA ASN A 53 2.23 10.57 5.93
C ASN A 53 1.32 10.46 7.17
N GLU A 54 0.16 9.81 7.03
CA GLU A 54 -0.79 9.68 8.13
C GLU A 54 -0.27 8.72 9.21
N THR A 55 -0.41 9.12 10.48
CA THR A 55 -0.11 8.21 11.59
C THR A 55 -1.14 7.09 11.66
N ILE A 56 -0.68 5.84 11.58
CA ILE A 56 -1.52 4.64 11.71
C ILE A 56 -1.76 4.32 13.19
N ARG A 57 -3.01 4.01 13.55
CA ARG A 57 -3.43 3.71 14.92
C ARG A 57 -4.27 2.43 14.98
N PRO A 58 -4.32 1.74 16.14
CA PRO A 58 -5.27 0.66 16.35
C PRO A 58 -6.71 1.13 16.08
N GLY A 59 -7.47 0.31 15.36
CA GLY A 59 -8.84 0.61 14.92
C GLY A 59 -8.95 1.21 13.51
N ASP A 60 -7.84 1.70 12.93
CA ASP A 60 -7.86 2.22 11.56
C ASP A 60 -8.15 1.09 10.54
N GLN A 61 -8.94 1.41 9.51
CA GLN A 61 -9.04 0.58 8.31
C GLN A 61 -7.81 0.85 7.44
N LEU A 62 -7.08 -0.20 7.10
CA LEU A 62 -5.78 -0.09 6.44
C LEU A 62 -5.70 -1.05 5.26
N THR A 63 -5.22 -0.53 4.13
CA THR A 63 -4.74 -1.32 3.00
C THR A 63 -3.22 -1.31 3.00
N VAL A 64 -2.64 -2.52 3.00
CA VAL A 64 -1.20 -2.76 3.02
C VAL A 64 -0.79 -3.46 1.73
N PHE A 65 0.18 -2.89 1.03
CA PHE A 65 0.83 -3.52 -0.11
C PHE A 65 2.17 -4.10 0.32
N TYR A 66 2.48 -5.27 -0.23
CA TYR A 66 3.69 -6.03 0.04
C TYR A 66 4.11 -6.71 -1.26
N ASP A 67 5.40 -7.04 -1.36
CA ASP A 67 5.93 -7.82 -2.47
C ASP A 67 5.49 -9.28 -2.37
N ARG A 68 4.83 -9.78 -3.41
CA ARG A 68 4.34 -11.17 -3.48
C ARG A 68 5.44 -12.16 -3.83
N ASP A 69 6.53 -11.69 -4.43
CA ASP A 69 7.66 -12.50 -4.85
C ASP A 69 8.74 -12.59 -3.76
N ALA A 70 8.63 -11.76 -2.71
CA ALA A 70 9.50 -11.82 -1.55
C ALA A 70 9.34 -13.16 -0.79
N PRO A 71 10.44 -13.80 -0.37
CA PRO A 71 10.37 -15.08 0.34
C PRO A 71 9.72 -14.89 1.72
N VAL A 72 8.65 -15.66 2.00
CA VAL A 72 7.94 -15.64 3.28
C VAL A 72 7.77 -17.05 3.83
N LEU A 73 8.02 -17.21 5.13
CA LEU A 73 7.77 -18.46 5.85
C LEU A 73 6.27 -18.65 6.06
N LEU A 74 5.73 -19.81 5.68
CA LEU A 74 4.30 -20.15 5.78
C LEU A 74 3.90 -20.65 7.19
N ILE A 75 4.33 -19.94 8.24
CA ILE A 75 3.91 -20.20 9.63
C ILE A 75 2.84 -19.18 10.05
N TYR A 76 1.92 -19.57 10.93
CA TYR A 76 0.81 -18.70 11.35
C TYR A 76 1.12 -17.93 12.65
N PRO A 77 0.82 -16.62 12.73
CA PRO A 77 0.38 -15.76 11.62
C PRO A 77 1.53 -15.45 10.65
N PRO A 78 1.26 -15.38 9.34
CA PRO A 78 2.29 -15.05 8.35
C PRO A 78 2.80 -13.61 8.57
N THR A 79 4.08 -13.39 8.30
CA THR A 79 4.73 -12.09 8.43
C THR A 79 5.21 -11.59 7.08
N TYR A 80 4.83 -10.37 6.69
CA TYR A 80 5.24 -9.73 5.44
C TYR A 80 5.96 -8.41 5.69
N GLN A 81 6.82 -8.00 4.75
CA GLN A 81 7.34 -6.64 4.72
C GLN A 81 6.38 -5.74 3.94
N ALA A 82 5.92 -4.65 4.55
CA ALA A 82 5.06 -3.68 3.87
C ALA A 82 5.90 -2.73 3.01
N VAL A 83 5.44 -2.51 1.78
CA VAL A 83 6.00 -1.55 0.82
C VAL A 83 5.20 -0.25 0.85
N LEU A 84 3.87 -0.35 0.99
CA LEU A 84 2.97 0.80 1.02
C LEU A 84 1.84 0.60 2.02
N LEU A 85 1.53 1.64 2.80
CA LEU A 85 0.42 1.69 3.76
C LEU A 85 -0.54 2.82 3.37
N ALA A 86 -1.85 2.52 3.34
CA ALA A 86 -2.88 3.50 3.01
C ALA A 86 -4.13 3.30 3.87
N LYS A 87 -4.63 4.37 4.51
CA LYS A 87 -5.89 4.30 5.27
C LYS A 87 -7.07 4.13 4.33
N SER A 88 -7.85 3.07 4.55
CA SER A 88 -8.90 2.57 3.68
C SER A 88 -10.30 2.98 4.13
N SER A 89 -10.47 4.19 4.67
CA SER A 89 -11.71 4.74 5.21
C SER A 89 -12.83 4.90 4.15
N GLY A 90 -13.36 3.79 3.63
CA GLY A 90 -14.29 3.75 2.51
C GLY A 90 -13.64 3.90 1.13
N ARG A 91 -12.30 3.99 1.08
CA ARG A 91 -11.50 4.06 -0.15
C ARG A 91 -10.88 2.72 -0.47
N GLN A 92 -10.70 2.47 -1.75
CA GLN A 92 -10.00 1.33 -2.31
C GLN A 92 -8.71 1.80 -2.98
N PHE A 93 -7.74 0.91 -3.04
CA PHE A 93 -6.44 1.20 -3.60
C PHE A 93 -6.00 0.09 -4.53
N TYR A 94 -5.40 0.47 -5.65
CA TYR A 94 -4.74 -0.45 -6.57
C TYR A 94 -3.33 0.07 -6.85
N LEU A 95 -2.33 -0.78 -6.66
CA LEU A 95 -0.93 -0.48 -6.96
C LEU A 95 -0.48 -1.38 -8.10
N GLY A 96 -0.07 -0.79 -9.22
CA GLY A 96 0.39 -1.54 -10.38
C GLY A 96 0.88 -0.64 -11.50
N GLN A 97 1.32 -1.27 -12.59
CA GLN A 97 1.70 -0.56 -13.80
C GLN A 97 0.54 -0.51 -14.78
N PHE A 98 0.42 0.58 -15.52
CA PHE A 98 -0.61 0.80 -16.52
C PHE A 98 0.01 0.99 -17.89
N ASN A 99 -0.67 0.52 -18.95
CA ASN A 99 -0.27 0.77 -20.33
C ASN A 99 -0.82 2.12 -20.85
N ASP A 100 -0.59 2.42 -22.12
CA ASP A 100 -1.04 3.67 -22.77
C ASP A 100 -2.56 3.84 -22.80
N ASN A 101 -3.32 2.75 -22.66
CA ASN A 101 -4.78 2.75 -22.57
C ASN A 101 -5.28 2.75 -21.11
N PHE A 102 -4.38 3.01 -20.16
CA PHE A 102 -4.64 2.99 -18.72
C PHE A 102 -5.23 1.67 -18.19
N VAL A 103 -4.86 0.56 -18.83
CA VAL A 103 -5.18 -0.79 -18.37
C VAL A 103 -3.99 -1.33 -17.60
N SER A 104 -4.26 -1.91 -16.42
CA SER A 104 -3.24 -2.52 -15.59
C SER A 104 -2.59 -3.72 -16.28
N THR A 105 -1.31 -3.98 -16.00
CA THR A 105 -0.55 -5.07 -16.63
C THR A 105 -1.12 -6.46 -16.36
N ASP A 106 -1.87 -6.62 -15.27
CA ASP A 106 -2.56 -7.87 -14.89
C ASP A 106 -4.01 -7.96 -15.44
N ASN A 107 -4.46 -6.98 -16.23
CA ASN A 107 -5.83 -6.83 -16.72
C ASN A 107 -6.91 -6.82 -15.62
N ALA A 108 -6.56 -6.44 -14.38
CA ALA A 108 -7.51 -6.36 -13.28
C ALA A 108 -8.30 -5.04 -13.29
N LEU A 109 -7.65 -3.91 -13.63
CA LEU A 109 -8.22 -2.58 -13.50
C LEU A 109 -7.90 -1.70 -14.72
N GLN A 110 -8.90 -0.98 -15.20
CA GLN A 110 -8.76 0.08 -16.18
C GLN A 110 -9.19 1.41 -15.57
N LEU A 111 -8.36 2.43 -15.72
CA LEU A 111 -8.64 3.78 -15.20
C LEU A 111 -9.31 4.64 -16.28
N THR A 112 -10.43 5.24 -15.90
CA THR A 112 -11.08 6.32 -16.65
C THR A 112 -10.64 7.63 -16.01
N VAL A 113 -9.50 8.16 -16.45
CA VAL A 113 -8.90 9.37 -15.90
C VAL A 113 -9.71 10.61 -16.34
N ASP A 114 -10.24 11.34 -15.38
CA ASP A 114 -10.90 12.63 -15.62
C ASP A 114 -9.83 13.74 -15.68
N PRO A 115 -10.01 14.80 -16.49
CA PRO A 115 -9.11 15.97 -16.47
C PRO A 115 -8.87 16.59 -15.08
N ASN A 116 -9.81 16.39 -14.14
CA ASN A 116 -9.72 16.89 -12.77
C ASN A 116 -9.08 15.90 -11.79
N THR A 117 -8.76 14.67 -12.21
CA THR A 117 -8.06 13.71 -11.34
C THR A 117 -6.66 14.23 -11.04
N PRO A 118 -6.32 14.54 -9.78
CA PRO A 118 -4.97 14.95 -9.42
C PRO A 118 -4.01 13.77 -9.60
N VAL A 119 -2.93 14.02 -10.34
CA VAL A 119 -1.81 13.10 -10.51
C VAL A 119 -0.62 13.67 -9.78
N LEU A 120 -0.14 12.96 -8.76
CA LEU A 120 0.84 13.45 -7.80
C LEU A 120 2.06 12.54 -7.73
N LEU A 121 3.17 13.09 -7.28
CA LEU A 121 4.33 12.36 -6.81
C LEU A 121 4.15 11.96 -5.33
N PRO A 122 4.95 11.01 -4.80
CA PRO A 122 4.80 10.55 -3.41
C PRO A 122 5.01 11.67 -2.38
N ASN A 123 5.76 12.72 -2.75
CA ASN A 123 5.99 13.92 -1.95
C ASN A 123 4.86 14.98 -2.06
N GLY A 124 3.75 14.66 -2.74
CA GLY A 124 2.59 15.54 -2.90
C GLY A 124 2.69 16.59 -4.01
N GLN A 125 3.79 16.64 -4.77
CA GLN A 125 3.92 17.56 -5.91
C GLN A 125 3.13 17.09 -7.12
N VAL A 126 2.67 18.02 -7.96
CA VAL A 126 1.95 17.69 -9.21
C VAL A 126 2.89 16.98 -10.18
N PHE A 127 2.41 15.86 -10.73
CA PHE A 127 3.08 15.14 -11.80
C PHE A 127 2.45 15.49 -13.15
N SER A 128 3.26 15.89 -14.12
CA SER A 128 2.82 16.32 -15.46
C SER A 128 3.22 15.35 -16.60
N GLY A 129 3.84 14.22 -16.27
CA GLY A 129 4.28 13.23 -17.25
C GLY A 129 3.18 12.22 -17.62
N ASN A 130 3.54 11.26 -18.48
CA ASN A 130 2.69 10.10 -18.76
C ASN A 130 2.85 9.05 -17.64
N ILE A 131 1.72 8.48 -17.19
CA ILE A 131 1.67 7.41 -16.19
C ILE A 131 1.92 6.02 -16.79
N SER A 132 1.83 5.87 -18.12
CA SER A 132 2.08 4.62 -18.82
C SER A 132 3.50 4.10 -18.55
N GLY A 133 3.60 2.81 -18.25
CA GLY A 133 4.85 2.13 -17.90
C GLY A 133 5.41 2.48 -16.52
N LYS A 134 4.73 3.30 -15.72
CA LYS A 134 5.13 3.64 -14.34
C LYS A 134 4.31 2.86 -13.33
N THR A 135 4.88 2.66 -12.14
CA THR A 135 4.13 2.14 -11.00
C THR A 135 3.25 3.25 -10.44
N VAL A 136 1.95 3.01 -10.38
CA VAL A 136 0.95 3.98 -9.94
C VAL A 136 0.10 3.39 -8.84
N LEU A 137 -0.09 4.13 -7.76
CA LEU A 137 -1.15 3.90 -6.80
C LEU A 137 -2.38 4.68 -7.23
N ALA A 138 -3.44 3.97 -7.59
CA ALA A 138 -4.76 4.54 -7.83
C ALA A 138 -5.60 4.45 -6.56
N GLU A 139 -6.11 5.59 -6.10
CA GLU A 139 -7.14 5.68 -5.07
C GLU A 139 -8.50 5.90 -5.73
N TYR A 140 -9.50 5.12 -5.31
CA TYR A 140 -10.85 5.22 -5.84
C TYR A 140 -11.87 4.71 -4.81
N GLN A 141 -13.14 5.11 -4.94
CA GLN A 141 -14.21 4.65 -4.06
C GLN A 141 -14.96 3.42 -4.59
N ALA A 142 -15.17 3.36 -5.91
CA ALA A 142 -15.98 2.32 -6.54
C ALA A 142 -15.44 1.92 -7.91
N SER A 143 -15.71 0.70 -8.32
CA SER A 143 -15.39 0.17 -9.65
C SER A 143 -16.55 -0.63 -10.23
N THR A 144 -16.57 -0.78 -11.55
CA THR A 144 -17.53 -1.64 -12.24
C THR A 144 -17.22 -3.12 -11.98
N ARG A 145 -18.18 -4.00 -12.29
CA ARG A 145 -18.03 -5.46 -12.20
C ARG A 145 -17.64 -6.11 -13.55
N SER A 146 -16.97 -5.37 -14.43
CA SER A 146 -16.45 -5.88 -15.71
C SER A 146 -15.06 -6.51 -15.55
N ILE A 147 -14.55 -7.12 -16.62
CA ILE A 147 -13.17 -7.60 -16.70
C ILE A 147 -12.51 -6.96 -17.93
N PRO A 148 -11.55 -6.02 -17.78
CA PRO A 148 -11.08 -5.45 -16.51
C PRO A 148 -12.19 -4.65 -15.80
N ALA A 149 -12.06 -4.49 -14.47
CA ALA A 149 -12.91 -3.56 -13.73
C ALA A 149 -12.55 -2.13 -14.16
N GLN A 150 -13.54 -1.24 -14.23
CA GLN A 150 -13.32 0.15 -14.63
C GLN A 150 -13.60 1.08 -13.44
N THR A 151 -12.77 2.10 -13.25
CA THR A 151 -12.96 3.09 -12.19
C THR A 151 -12.50 4.47 -12.62
N THR A 152 -13.14 5.51 -12.09
CA THR A 152 -12.61 6.88 -12.13
C THR A 152 -11.85 7.12 -10.83
N PRO A 153 -10.52 7.27 -10.87
CA PRO A 153 -9.72 7.49 -9.68
C PRO A 153 -9.98 8.87 -9.07
N ASP A 154 -10.06 8.90 -7.74
CA ASP A 154 -10.10 10.14 -6.95
C ASP A 154 -8.74 10.85 -6.97
N ARG A 155 -7.66 10.07 -6.98
CA ARG A 155 -6.28 10.55 -7.19
C ARG A 155 -5.36 9.43 -7.66
N LEU A 156 -4.26 9.83 -8.29
CA LEU A 156 -3.19 8.93 -8.72
C LEU A 156 -1.87 9.38 -8.11
N ILE A 157 -1.08 8.43 -7.61
CA ILE A 157 0.28 8.68 -7.11
C ILE A 157 1.27 7.87 -7.94
N VAL A 158 2.21 8.56 -8.58
CA VAL A 158 3.15 7.98 -9.52
C VAL A 158 4.50 7.80 -8.84
N PHE A 159 5.02 6.58 -8.86
CA PHE A 159 6.36 6.25 -8.36
C PHE A 159 7.32 6.20 -9.54
N CYS A 160 8.40 6.99 -9.47
CA CYS A 160 9.40 7.16 -10.54
C CYS A 160 10.81 7.26 -10.02
#